data_AF-A0A6G2U182-F1
#
_entry.id   AF-A0A6G2U182-F1
#
_cell.length_a   1.000
_cell.length_b   1.000
_cell.length_c   1.000
_cell.angle_alpha   90.00
_cell.angle_beta   90.00
_cell.angle_gamma   90.00
#
_symmetry.space_group_name_H-M   'P 1'
#
loop_
_entity.id
_entity.type
_entity.pdbx_description
1 polymer ?
#
loop_
_entity_poly.entity_id
_entity_poly.type
_entity_poly.pdbx_seq_one_letter_code
_entity_poly.pdbx_strand_id
1 'polypeptide(L)'
;MADATVPRGSRAKQATYVWLMSLTANEGRCTYCAVQPSTTLDHEQPVASNGADVWWNFLPACKPCNDWKRGRSPLEWLIDQKLHRDRPRDGFDTRKMSVRMFSGFESRIERVRREIGDPNRRDWFRHHFGADRYKNKDELWGHLERCKETLASYPHLPWTTPCVAPSELDVCSRRICCGWRHPDARTVRDVIIGPGQYAEFSKAALDSNMSVGDLMSTLVVRYLRDRHEGALGSHADPQSATTIPTQRN
;
A
#
# COMPACT_ATOMS: atom_id res chain seq x y z
N MET A 1 25.95 -16.37 0.07
CA MET A 1 27.06 -15.43 0.28
C MET A 1 26.46 -14.06 0.56
N ALA A 2 26.96 -13.32 1.55
CA ALA A 2 26.44 -11.99 1.85
C ALA A 2 26.71 -11.06 0.66
N ASP A 3 25.68 -10.37 0.17
CA ASP A 3 25.80 -9.36 -0.87
C ASP A 3 26.73 -8.24 -0.39
N ALA A 4 27.89 -8.11 -1.05
CA ALA A 4 28.94 -7.15 -0.68
C ALA A 4 28.49 -5.68 -0.85
N THR A 5 27.35 -5.43 -1.51
CA THR A 5 26.81 -4.08 -1.73
C THR A 5 25.99 -3.54 -0.56
N VAL A 6 25.67 -4.38 0.43
CA VAL A 6 24.79 -4.02 1.54
C VAL A 6 25.58 -3.37 2.68
N PRO A 7 25.30 -2.10 3.05
CA PRO A 7 25.96 -1.46 4.18
C PRO A 7 25.68 -2.22 5.47
N ARG A 8 26.74 -2.48 6.24
CA ARG A 8 26.69 -3.13 7.55
C ARG A 8 27.52 -2.34 8.55
N GLY A 9 27.16 -2.42 9.83
CA GLY A 9 27.94 -1.77 10.90
C GLY A 9 27.89 -0.23 10.89
N SER A 10 27.16 0.38 9.95
CA SER A 10 26.94 1.82 9.87
C SER A 10 25.50 2.11 9.43
N ARG A 11 25.05 3.35 9.66
CA ARG A 11 23.72 3.84 9.23
C ARG A 11 23.88 4.80 8.07
N ALA A 12 23.03 4.67 7.07
CA ALA A 12 22.93 5.54 5.91
C ALA A 12 21.55 6.21 5.85
N LYS A 13 21.42 7.24 5.02
CA LYS A 13 20.14 7.87 4.74
C LYS A 13 19.30 6.92 3.89
N GLN A 14 18.19 6.45 4.47
CA GLN A 14 17.25 5.56 3.80
C GLN A 14 16.36 6.31 2.81
N ALA A 15 15.97 5.66 1.71
CA ALA A 15 15.04 6.22 0.75
C ALA A 15 13.66 6.46 1.39
N THR A 16 12.92 7.46 0.90
CA THR A 16 11.60 7.83 1.44
C THR A 16 10.67 6.62 1.47
N TYR A 17 10.54 5.89 0.36
CA TYR A 17 9.64 4.73 0.29
C TYR A 17 9.97 3.62 1.30
N VAL A 18 11.23 3.44 1.71
CA VAL A 18 11.63 2.45 2.73
C VAL A 18 11.07 2.83 4.10
N TRP A 19 11.10 4.12 4.45
CA TRP A 19 10.45 4.64 5.64
C TRP A 19 8.94 4.41 5.60
N LEU A 20 8.28 4.81 4.50
CA LEU A 20 6.83 4.73 4.39
C LEU A 20 6.34 3.28 4.45
N MET A 21 6.97 2.40 3.68
CA MET A 21 6.69 0.96 3.64
C MET A 21 6.80 0.30 5.01
N SER A 22 7.87 0.62 5.74
CA SER A 22 8.14 0.01 7.05
C SER A 22 7.23 0.61 8.11
N LEU A 23 7.13 1.94 8.21
CA LEU A 23 6.34 2.62 9.25
C LEU A 23 4.84 2.36 9.15
N THR A 24 4.33 2.04 7.96
CA THR A 24 2.92 1.64 7.76
C THR A 24 2.68 0.14 8.02
N ALA A 25 3.72 -0.67 8.18
CA ALA A 25 3.56 -2.09 8.53
C ALA A 25 3.01 -2.25 9.96
N ASN A 26 2.45 -3.42 10.28
CA ASN A 26 1.74 -3.67 11.54
C ASN A 26 0.66 -2.61 11.81
N GLU A 27 -0.05 -2.18 10.76
CA GLU A 27 -1.10 -1.16 10.81
C GLU A 27 -0.60 0.18 11.42
N GLY A 28 0.65 0.54 11.14
CA GLY A 28 1.24 1.78 11.66
C GLY A 28 1.64 1.73 13.13
N ARG A 29 1.56 0.57 13.80
CA ARG A 29 1.87 0.40 15.22
C ARG A 29 3.25 -0.22 15.43
N CYS A 30 3.89 0.16 16.53
CA CYS A 30 5.19 -0.35 16.94
C CYS A 30 5.19 -1.88 17.00
N THR A 31 6.15 -2.52 16.35
CA THR A 31 6.30 -3.98 16.33
C THR A 31 6.42 -4.54 17.74
N TYR A 32 7.17 -3.85 18.61
CA TYR A 32 7.47 -4.32 19.96
C TYR A 32 6.29 -4.22 20.92
N CYS A 33 5.71 -3.03 21.07
CA CYS A 33 4.62 -2.85 22.03
C CYS A 33 3.22 -3.10 21.45
N ALA A 34 3.04 -3.00 20.14
CA ALA A 34 1.73 -3.00 19.45
C ALA A 34 0.71 -1.99 19.98
N VAL A 35 1.15 -0.99 20.74
CA VAL A 35 0.29 0.04 21.34
C VAL A 35 0.57 1.39 20.69
N GLN A 36 1.83 1.82 20.72
CA GLN A 36 2.22 3.15 20.25
C GLN A 36 2.39 3.17 18.73
N PRO A 37 2.14 4.32 18.07
CA PRO A 37 2.49 4.50 16.66
C PRO A 37 3.98 4.26 16.40
N SER A 38 4.29 3.71 15.23
CA SER A 38 5.65 3.56 14.74
C SER A 38 6.21 4.90 14.28
N THR A 39 7.37 5.29 14.81
CA THR A 39 8.01 6.57 14.52
C THR A 39 9.49 6.45 14.12
N THR A 40 10.07 5.26 14.22
CA THR A 40 11.47 4.99 13.90
C THR A 40 11.61 3.66 13.17
N LEU A 41 12.61 3.57 12.29
CA LEU A 41 13.14 2.28 11.85
C LEU A 41 14.13 1.80 12.91
N ASP A 42 13.89 0.60 13.42
CA ASP A 42 14.84 -0.10 14.27
C ASP A 42 15.46 -1.26 13.51
N HIS A 43 16.74 -1.54 13.78
CA HIS A 43 17.44 -2.68 13.22
C HIS A 43 17.17 -3.93 14.07
N GLU A 44 16.62 -4.98 13.45
CA GLU A 44 16.39 -6.27 14.13
C GLU A 44 17.73 -6.84 14.61
N GLN A 45 18.68 -7.03 13.70
CA GLN A 45 20.08 -7.23 14.05
C GLN A 45 20.72 -5.85 14.30
N PRO A 46 21.20 -5.56 15.52
CA PRO A 46 21.78 -4.26 15.85
C PRO A 46 22.97 -3.90 14.96
N VAL A 47 23.08 -2.62 14.58
CA VAL A 47 24.21 -2.11 13.79
C VAL A 47 25.54 -2.35 14.51
N ALA A 48 25.57 -2.18 15.83
CA ALA A 48 26.77 -2.43 16.66
C ALA A 48 27.26 -3.90 16.58
N SER A 49 26.37 -4.83 16.23
CA SER A 49 26.66 -6.26 16.04
C SER A 49 26.71 -6.64 14.56
N ASN A 50 27.18 -5.71 13.72
CA ASN A 50 27.33 -5.83 12.26
C ASN A 50 26.01 -6.10 11.50
N GLY A 51 24.90 -5.61 12.05
CA GLY A 51 23.59 -5.60 11.39
C GLY A 51 23.59 -4.79 10.11
N ALA A 52 22.79 -5.23 9.14
CA ALA A 52 22.67 -4.60 7.83
C ALA A 52 21.72 -3.40 7.85
N ASP A 53 22.06 -2.31 7.18
CA ASP A 53 21.25 -1.09 7.12
C ASP A 53 20.34 -1.08 5.88
N VAL A 54 19.38 -1.99 5.87
CA VAL A 54 18.56 -2.36 4.71
C VAL A 54 17.19 -2.84 5.15
N TRP A 55 16.21 -2.73 4.23
CA TRP A 55 14.79 -2.93 4.53
C TRP A 55 14.47 -4.27 5.19
N TRP A 56 15.17 -5.36 4.87
CA TRP A 56 14.91 -6.69 5.45
C TRP A 56 15.41 -6.84 6.90
N ASN A 57 16.19 -5.88 7.38
CA ASN A 57 16.63 -5.80 8.77
C ASN A 57 15.88 -4.72 9.55
N PHE A 58 14.89 -4.04 8.96
CA PHE A 58 14.13 -3.00 9.64
C PHE A 58 12.83 -3.52 10.23
N LEU A 59 12.55 -3.10 11.47
CA LEU A 59 11.25 -3.20 12.12
C LEU A 59 10.74 -1.80 12.45
N PRO A 60 9.46 -1.48 12.19
CA PRO A 60 8.87 -0.24 12.64
C PRO A 60 8.67 -0.27 14.15
N ALA A 61 9.18 0.75 14.83
CA ALA A 61 9.15 0.86 16.28
C ALA A 61 8.74 2.27 16.71
N CYS A 62 8.19 2.39 17.92
CA CYS A 62 8.10 3.68 18.59
C CYS A 62 9.45 4.02 19.22
N LYS A 63 9.78 5.32 19.28
CA LYS A 63 11.02 5.80 19.91
C LYS A 63 11.27 5.22 21.32
N PRO A 64 10.29 5.17 22.25
CA PRO A 64 10.52 4.60 23.58
C PRO A 64 10.96 3.13 23.58
N CYS A 65 10.37 2.28 22.73
CA CYS A 65 10.77 0.88 22.64
C CYS A 65 12.14 0.72 21.98
N ASN A 66 12.40 1.50 20.91
CA ASN A 66 13.69 1.51 20.24
C ASN A 66 14.84 1.89 21.19
N ASP A 67 14.67 3.00 21.94
CA ASP A 67 15.65 3.49 22.91
C ASP A 67 15.83 2.53 24.11
N TRP A 68 14.84 1.67 24.36
CA TRP A 68 14.88 0.69 25.44
C TRP A 68 15.53 -0.64 25.00
N LYS A 69 15.19 -1.16 23.81
CA LYS A 69 15.88 -2.30 23.20
C LYS A 69 17.38 -2.03 23.05
N ARG A 70 17.75 -0.82 22.62
CA ARG A 70 19.14 -0.37 22.41
C ARG A 70 19.90 -1.29 21.44
N GLY A 71 21.13 -1.66 21.79
CA GLY A 71 22.00 -2.52 20.99
C GLY A 71 21.72 -4.02 21.11
N ARG A 72 20.57 -4.42 21.66
CA ARG A 72 20.14 -5.82 21.74
C ARG A 72 19.27 -6.19 20.54
N SER A 73 19.28 -7.44 20.13
CA SER A 73 18.25 -8.00 19.25
C SER A 73 16.89 -8.05 19.98
N PRO A 74 15.76 -8.16 19.26
CA PRO A 74 14.46 -8.28 19.91
C PRO A 74 14.35 -9.50 20.83
N LEU A 75 14.98 -10.62 20.48
CA LEU A 75 14.93 -11.85 21.27
C LEU A 75 15.77 -11.73 22.55
N GLU A 76 16.99 -11.19 22.46
CA GLU A 76 17.81 -10.88 23.64
C GLU A 76 17.05 -9.94 24.58
N TRP A 77 16.47 -8.87 24.03
CA TRP A 77 15.69 -7.93 24.83
C TRP A 77 14.44 -8.59 25.45
N LEU A 78 13.77 -9.49 24.74
CA LEU A 78 12.66 -10.28 25.29
C LEU A 78 13.11 -11.17 26.45
N ILE A 79 14.26 -11.84 26.33
CA ILE A 79 14.85 -12.66 27.39
C ILE A 79 15.20 -11.81 28.61
N ASP A 80 15.88 -10.67 28.41
CA ASP A 80 16.20 -9.73 29.49
C ASP A 80 14.94 -9.25 30.21
N GLN A 81 13.85 -9.01 29.48
CA GLN A 81 12.57 -8.59 30.07
C GLN A 81 11.87 -9.70 30.86
N LYS A 82 11.98 -10.96 30.42
CA LYS A 82 11.49 -12.12 31.19
C LYS A 82 12.32 -12.27 32.47
N LEU A 83 13.65 -12.24 32.35
CA LEU A 83 14.57 -12.33 33.49
C LEU A 83 14.39 -11.17 34.48
N HIS A 84 14.24 -9.93 34.01
CA HIS A 84 13.98 -8.77 34.86
C HIS A 84 12.64 -8.88 35.59
N ARG A 85 11.64 -9.54 35.00
CA ARG A 85 10.36 -9.79 35.68
C ARG A 85 10.49 -10.84 36.78
N ASP A 86 11.26 -11.90 36.53
CA ASP A 86 11.44 -13.02 37.47
C ASP A 86 12.46 -12.66 38.57
N ARG A 87 13.47 -11.87 38.22
CA ARG A 87 14.60 -11.45 39.07
C ARG A 87 14.88 -9.95 38.92
N PRO A 88 14.00 -9.08 39.46
CA PRO A 88 14.10 -7.63 39.25
C PRO A 88 15.32 -6.97 39.88
N ARG A 89 15.98 -7.61 40.85
CA ARG A 89 17.15 -7.08 41.57
C ARG A 89 18.48 -7.35 40.84
N ASP A 90 18.48 -8.18 39.81
CA ASP A 90 19.70 -8.65 39.13
C ASP A 90 20.15 -7.71 38.00
N GLY A 91 19.38 -6.65 37.70
CA GLY A 91 19.80 -5.59 36.78
C GLY A 91 19.74 -5.92 35.28
N PHE A 92 19.01 -6.97 34.87
CA PHE A 92 18.81 -7.34 33.45
C PHE A 92 18.17 -6.23 32.60
N ASP A 93 17.37 -5.35 33.21
CA ASP A 93 16.86 -4.16 32.56
C ASP A 93 16.53 -3.05 33.57
N THR A 94 16.20 -1.86 33.06
CA THR A 94 15.90 -0.65 33.80
C THR A 94 14.41 -0.43 34.04
N ARG A 95 13.55 -1.11 33.27
CA ARG A 95 12.09 -0.99 33.32
C ARG A 95 11.45 -2.37 33.09
N LYS A 96 10.18 -2.50 33.49
CA LYS A 96 9.40 -3.73 33.34
C LYS A 96 8.41 -3.62 32.18
N MET A 97 8.54 -4.53 31.21
CA MET A 97 7.61 -4.66 30.10
C MET A 97 6.26 -5.18 30.60
N SER A 98 5.17 -4.57 30.12
CA SER A 98 3.83 -5.05 30.45
C SER A 98 3.62 -6.45 29.85
N VAL A 99 2.86 -7.31 30.55
CA VAL A 99 2.62 -8.68 30.08
C VAL A 99 1.96 -8.70 28.69
N ARG A 100 1.11 -7.71 28.39
CA ARG A 100 0.49 -7.51 27.08
C ARG A 100 1.51 -7.41 25.96
N MET A 101 2.67 -6.80 26.20
CA MET A 101 3.70 -6.65 25.16
C MET A 101 4.38 -7.99 24.83
N PHE A 102 4.49 -8.92 25.79
CA PHE A 102 5.01 -10.27 25.54
C PHE A 102 4.11 -11.11 24.66
N SER A 103 2.78 -10.90 24.75
CA SER A 103 1.81 -11.71 24.02
C SER A 103 2.03 -11.61 22.50
N GLY A 104 2.36 -12.75 21.90
CA GLY A 104 2.62 -12.86 20.46
C GLY A 104 3.78 -12.01 19.96
N PHE A 105 4.77 -11.68 20.81
CA PHE A 105 5.90 -10.81 20.45
C PHE A 105 6.68 -11.36 19.24
N GLU A 106 7.10 -12.62 19.30
CA GLU A 106 7.86 -13.28 18.23
C GLU A 106 6.99 -13.43 16.96
N SER A 107 5.75 -13.90 17.10
CA SER A 107 4.82 -14.05 15.97
C SER A 107 4.51 -12.71 15.30
N ARG A 108 4.51 -11.61 16.05
CA ARG A 108 4.33 -10.26 15.51
C ARG A 108 5.55 -9.78 14.75
N ILE A 109 6.76 -10.01 15.25
CA ILE A 109 7.99 -9.74 14.50
C ILE A 109 7.96 -10.52 13.19
N GLU A 110 7.67 -11.82 13.23
CA GLU A 110 7.60 -12.66 12.03
C GLU A 110 6.56 -12.17 11.02
N ARG A 111 5.37 -11.79 11.48
CA ARG A 111 4.34 -11.21 10.60
C ARG A 111 4.82 -9.92 9.92
N VAL A 112 5.48 -9.03 10.68
CA VAL A 112 6.01 -7.77 10.14
C VAL A 112 7.14 -8.00 9.14
N ARG A 113 8.02 -8.95 9.40
CA ARG A 113 9.07 -9.37 8.45
C ARG A 113 8.47 -9.86 7.14
N ARG A 114 7.40 -10.67 7.20
CA ARG A 114 6.68 -11.13 6.01
C ARG A 114 5.98 -9.98 5.27
N GLU A 115 5.35 -9.06 6.01
CA GLU A 115 4.66 -7.90 5.44
C GLU A 115 5.64 -6.98 4.67
N ILE A 116 6.76 -6.61 5.29
CA ILE A 116 7.84 -5.84 4.67
C ILE A 116 8.53 -6.67 3.56
N GLY A 117 8.57 -7.99 3.76
CA GLY A 117 9.11 -9.01 2.88
C GLY A 117 8.25 -9.31 1.64
N ASP A 118 7.05 -8.77 1.52
CA ASP A 118 6.20 -8.95 0.33
C ASP A 118 6.75 -8.13 -0.86
N PRO A 119 7.22 -8.76 -1.96
CA PRO A 119 7.71 -8.05 -3.13
C PRO A 119 6.67 -7.10 -3.73
N ASN A 120 5.39 -7.50 -3.75
CA ASN A 120 4.32 -6.70 -4.32
C ASN A 120 4.11 -5.40 -3.53
N ARG A 121 4.19 -5.48 -2.19
CA ARG A 121 4.16 -4.32 -1.31
C ARG A 121 5.37 -3.42 -1.59
N ARG A 122 6.58 -3.97 -1.57
CA ARG A 122 7.81 -3.19 -1.80
C ARG A 122 7.77 -2.44 -3.12
N ASP A 123 7.36 -3.13 -4.19
CA ASP A 123 7.26 -2.56 -5.53
C ASP A 123 6.24 -1.44 -5.59
N TRP A 124 5.09 -1.61 -4.94
CA TRP A 124 4.09 -0.54 -4.85
C TRP A 124 4.67 0.71 -4.17
N PHE A 125 5.30 0.58 -2.99
CA PHE A 125 5.91 1.74 -2.33
C PHE A 125 7.02 2.37 -3.18
N ARG A 126 7.87 1.57 -3.83
CA ARG A 126 8.94 2.07 -4.69
C ARG A 126 8.38 2.83 -5.90
N HIS A 127 7.41 2.28 -6.60
CA HIS A 127 6.85 2.93 -7.80
C HIS A 127 6.08 4.22 -7.46
N HIS A 128 5.38 4.27 -6.31
CA HIS A 128 4.52 5.40 -5.95
C HIS A 128 5.23 6.50 -5.14
N PHE A 129 6.27 6.14 -4.37
CA PHE A 129 6.97 7.07 -3.46
C PHE A 129 8.51 7.03 -3.64
N GLY A 130 9.02 6.29 -4.62
CA GLY A 130 10.47 6.15 -4.87
C GLY A 130 11.13 7.40 -5.44
N ALA A 131 10.36 8.31 -6.04
CA ALA A 131 10.85 9.62 -6.49
C ALA A 131 10.90 10.66 -5.37
N ASP A 132 10.16 10.45 -4.26
CA ASP A 132 10.10 11.41 -3.17
C ASP A 132 11.44 11.53 -2.45
N ARG A 133 11.77 12.74 -2.01
CA ARG A 133 13.00 13.05 -1.28
C ARG A 133 12.63 13.91 -0.08
N TYR A 134 13.23 13.60 1.07
CA TYR A 134 13.08 14.40 2.28
C TYR A 134 14.45 14.93 2.74
N LYS A 135 14.48 16.14 3.29
CA LYS A 135 15.66 16.79 3.88
C LYS A 135 15.69 16.65 5.39
N ASN A 136 14.52 16.67 6.02
CA ASN A 136 14.34 16.62 7.47
C ASN A 136 13.17 15.69 7.85
N LYS A 137 12.91 15.55 9.16
CA LYS A 137 11.85 14.67 9.65
C LYS A 137 10.44 15.17 9.35
N ASP A 138 10.22 16.48 9.33
CA ASP A 138 8.90 17.05 9.07
C ASP A 138 8.44 16.78 7.63
N GLU A 139 9.35 16.94 6.66
CA GLU A 139 9.09 16.54 5.27
C GLU A 139 8.79 15.04 5.14
N LEU A 140 9.55 14.19 5.87
CA LEU A 140 9.28 12.75 5.90
C LEU A 140 7.89 12.44 6.48
N TRP A 141 7.46 13.16 7.53
CA TRP A 141 6.12 13.01 8.10
C TRP A 141 5.02 13.45 7.14
N GLY A 142 5.24 14.54 6.39
CA GLY A 142 4.33 14.95 5.31
C GLY A 142 4.16 13.86 4.25
N HIS A 143 5.24 13.20 3.84
CA HIS A 143 5.15 12.05 2.92
C HIS A 143 4.41 10.86 3.54
N LEU A 144 4.59 10.61 4.85
CA LEU A 144 3.90 9.53 5.54
C LEU A 144 2.39 9.76 5.65
N GLU A 145 1.96 10.97 5.97
CA GLU A 145 0.53 11.29 6.02
C GLU A 145 -0.12 11.16 4.63
N ARG A 146 0.47 11.75 3.59
CA ARG A 146 0.00 11.54 2.21
C ARG A 146 -0.05 10.07 1.82
N CYS A 147 0.92 9.28 2.26
CA CYS A 147 0.92 7.83 2.02
C CYS A 147 -0.24 7.12 2.73
N LYS A 148 -0.53 7.47 3.98
CA LYS A 148 -1.67 6.90 4.72
C LYS A 148 -3.00 7.27 4.08
N GLU A 149 -3.16 8.54 3.69
CA GLU A 149 -4.34 9.01 2.95
C GLU A 149 -4.51 8.26 1.62
N THR A 150 -3.41 8.06 0.89
CA THR A 150 -3.40 7.28 -0.34
C THR A 150 -3.79 5.82 -0.09
N LEU A 151 -3.30 5.18 0.98
CA LEU A 151 -3.68 3.81 1.30
C LEU A 151 -5.14 3.70 1.75
N ALA A 152 -5.63 4.69 2.49
CA ALA A 152 -7.00 4.75 3.00
C ALA A 152 -8.05 4.98 1.91
N SER A 153 -7.66 5.49 0.74
CA SER A 153 -8.58 5.66 -0.39
C SER A 153 -8.86 4.36 -1.14
N TYR A 154 -8.02 3.33 -1.00
CA TYR A 154 -8.26 2.03 -1.64
C TYR A 154 -9.19 1.16 -0.79
N PRO A 155 -10.07 0.35 -1.43
CA PRO A 155 -10.97 -0.57 -0.73
C PRO A 155 -10.23 -1.71 0.00
N HIS A 156 -9.01 -2.01 -0.46
CA HIS A 156 -8.09 -2.97 0.13
C HIS A 156 -6.66 -2.57 -0.21
N LEU A 157 -5.69 -3.29 0.34
CA LEU A 157 -4.28 -3.02 0.07
C LEU A 157 -3.99 -3.11 -1.45
N PRO A 158 -3.42 -2.08 -2.09
CA PRO A 158 -3.36 -2.00 -3.55
C PRO A 158 -2.50 -3.09 -4.18
N TRP A 159 -1.46 -3.55 -3.46
CA TRP A 159 -0.57 -4.64 -3.89
C TRP A 159 -1.21 -6.03 -3.88
N THR A 160 -2.43 -6.20 -3.37
CA THR A 160 -3.20 -7.46 -3.51
C THR A 160 -3.97 -7.52 -4.84
N THR A 161 -4.06 -6.41 -5.58
CA THR A 161 -4.65 -6.40 -6.92
C THR A 161 -3.69 -7.00 -7.94
N PRO A 162 -4.13 -7.80 -8.91
CA PRO A 162 -3.28 -8.22 -10.03
C PRO A 162 -2.67 -7.05 -10.82
N CYS A 163 -1.49 -7.27 -11.39
CA CYS A 163 -0.94 -6.41 -12.42
C CYS A 163 -1.69 -6.62 -13.75
N VAL A 164 -1.82 -5.57 -14.57
CA VAL A 164 -2.44 -5.65 -15.90
C VAL A 164 -1.57 -6.37 -16.93
N ALA A 165 -0.26 -6.34 -16.70
CA ALA A 165 0.74 -7.11 -17.43
C ALA A 165 2.02 -7.16 -16.57
N PRO A 166 2.88 -8.17 -16.76
CA PRO A 166 4.27 -8.09 -16.29
C PRO A 166 4.91 -6.83 -16.88
N SER A 167 5.36 -5.92 -16.03
CA SER A 167 6.12 -4.75 -16.47
C SER A 167 7.59 -5.05 -16.29
N GLU A 168 8.36 -5.06 -17.37
CA GLU A 168 9.84 -5.09 -17.31
C GLU A 168 10.42 -3.72 -16.93
N LEU A 169 9.60 -2.67 -17.00
CA LEU A 169 9.93 -1.31 -16.58
C LEU A 169 9.68 -1.15 -15.07
N ASP A 170 10.52 -0.36 -14.39
CA ASP A 170 10.39 0.02 -12.97
C ASP A 170 9.23 1.01 -12.75
N VAL A 171 8.02 0.56 -13.10
CA VAL A 171 6.76 1.31 -13.03
C VAL A 171 5.63 0.41 -12.56
N CYS A 172 4.66 1.00 -11.84
CA CYS A 172 3.50 0.25 -11.37
C CYS A 172 2.56 -0.10 -12.53
N SER A 173 2.20 -1.38 -12.63
CA SER A 173 1.19 -1.91 -13.56
C SER A 173 -0.01 -2.52 -12.84
N ARG A 174 -0.21 -2.25 -11.54
CA ARG A 174 -1.38 -2.77 -10.79
C ARG A 174 -2.67 -2.24 -11.39
N ARG A 175 -3.65 -3.11 -11.61
CA ARG A 175 -4.90 -2.75 -12.28
C ARG A 175 -5.67 -1.65 -11.56
N ILE A 176 -5.79 -1.72 -10.23
CA ILE A 176 -6.59 -0.76 -9.45
C ILE A 176 -6.08 0.68 -9.55
N CYS A 177 -4.77 0.89 -9.66
CA CYS A 177 -4.17 2.24 -9.66
C CYS A 177 -3.60 2.66 -11.02
N CYS A 178 -3.20 1.71 -11.87
CA CYS A 178 -2.52 1.94 -13.14
C CYS A 178 -3.14 1.12 -14.28
N GLY A 179 -4.45 0.84 -14.20
CA GLY A 179 -5.21 0.09 -15.19
C GLY A 179 -5.08 0.61 -16.63
N TRP A 180 -4.81 1.90 -16.79
CA TRP A 180 -4.56 2.54 -18.09
C TRP A 180 -3.37 1.93 -18.86
N ARG A 181 -2.49 1.17 -18.21
CA ARG A 181 -1.37 0.45 -18.85
C ARG A 181 -1.76 -0.91 -19.45
N HIS A 182 -3.01 -1.34 -19.31
CA HIS A 182 -3.46 -2.61 -19.90
C HIS A 182 -3.31 -2.58 -21.43
N PRO A 183 -2.89 -3.67 -22.11
CA PRO A 183 -2.71 -3.70 -23.57
C PRO A 183 -3.97 -3.28 -24.36
N ASP A 184 -5.14 -3.64 -23.84
CA ASP A 184 -6.43 -3.28 -24.43
C ASP A 184 -6.97 -1.92 -23.96
N ALA A 185 -6.26 -1.20 -23.10
CA ALA A 185 -6.69 0.13 -22.70
C ALA A 185 -6.76 1.06 -23.91
N ARG A 186 -7.82 1.89 -23.97
CA ARG A 186 -8.00 2.94 -24.96
C ARG A 186 -8.23 4.26 -24.24
N THR A 187 -7.60 5.33 -24.71
CA THR A 187 -7.71 6.66 -24.09
C THR A 187 -8.94 7.38 -24.63
N VAL A 188 -9.85 7.76 -23.74
CA VAL A 188 -10.91 8.74 -24.04
C VAL A 188 -10.37 10.10 -23.59
N ARG A 189 -9.99 10.97 -24.53
CA ARG A 189 -9.22 12.19 -24.22
C ARG A 189 -10.07 13.35 -23.71
N ASP A 190 -11.36 13.40 -24.04
CA ASP A 190 -12.18 14.60 -23.91
C ASP A 190 -13.47 14.38 -23.08
N VAL A 191 -13.34 13.80 -21.89
CA VAL A 191 -14.46 13.69 -20.94
C VAL A 191 -14.60 15.00 -20.17
N ILE A 192 -15.64 15.79 -20.49
CA ILE A 192 -15.93 17.06 -19.81
C ILE A 192 -16.87 16.79 -18.62
N ILE A 193 -16.30 16.75 -17.40
CA ILE A 193 -17.06 16.67 -16.15
C ILE A 193 -16.41 17.58 -15.09
N GLY A 194 -17.19 18.04 -14.11
CA GLY A 194 -16.70 18.89 -13.04
C GLY A 194 -15.76 18.14 -12.07
N PRO A 195 -14.88 18.84 -11.33
CA PRO A 195 -13.95 18.21 -10.38
C PRO A 195 -14.64 17.33 -9.32
N GLY A 196 -15.79 17.78 -8.80
CA GLY A 196 -16.59 17.02 -7.83
C GLY A 196 -17.14 15.73 -8.43
N GLN A 197 -17.65 15.78 -9.66
CA GLN A 197 -18.16 14.61 -10.37
C GLN A 197 -17.04 13.60 -10.66
N TYR A 198 -15.85 14.07 -11.06
CA TYR A 198 -14.70 13.19 -11.28
C TYR A 198 -14.24 12.52 -9.97
N ALA A 199 -14.26 13.26 -8.84
CA ALA A 199 -13.93 12.70 -7.54
C ALA A 199 -14.95 11.63 -7.10
N GLU A 200 -16.25 11.90 -7.24
CA GLU A 200 -17.31 10.92 -6.99
C GLU A 200 -17.18 9.68 -7.88
N PHE A 201 -16.90 9.88 -9.17
CA PHE A 201 -16.69 8.79 -10.12
C PHE A 201 -15.45 7.95 -9.79
N SER A 202 -14.35 8.60 -9.41
CA SER A 202 -13.12 7.92 -8.98
C SER A 202 -13.34 7.11 -7.71
N LYS A 203 -14.09 7.67 -6.75
CA LYS A 203 -14.49 6.96 -5.53
C LYS A 203 -15.37 5.76 -5.86
N ALA A 204 -16.39 5.92 -6.72
CA ALA A 204 -17.27 4.83 -7.13
C ALA A 204 -16.51 3.68 -7.83
N ALA A 205 -15.48 4.01 -8.62
CA ALA A 205 -14.60 3.01 -9.23
C ALA A 205 -13.87 2.20 -8.15
N LEU A 206 -13.25 2.89 -7.18
CA LEU A 206 -12.54 2.25 -6.07
C LEU A 206 -13.48 1.40 -5.20
N ASP A 207 -14.65 1.91 -4.85
CA ASP A 207 -15.67 1.18 -4.08
C ASP A 207 -16.14 -0.09 -4.81
N SER A 208 -16.10 -0.08 -6.14
CA SER A 208 -16.42 -1.23 -7.01
C SER A 208 -15.21 -2.14 -7.30
N ASN A 209 -14.07 -1.91 -6.65
CA ASN A 209 -12.80 -2.59 -6.92
C ASN A 209 -12.35 -2.53 -8.38
N MET A 210 -12.56 -1.38 -9.01
CA MET A 210 -12.26 -1.12 -10.41
C MET A 210 -11.27 0.04 -10.52
N SER A 211 -10.49 0.06 -11.60
CA SER A 211 -9.85 1.32 -12.01
C SER A 211 -10.91 2.27 -12.56
N VAL A 212 -10.62 3.58 -12.59
CA VAL A 212 -11.48 4.58 -13.24
C VAL A 212 -11.81 4.18 -14.69
N GLY A 213 -10.83 3.65 -15.42
CA GLY A 213 -11.01 3.16 -16.79
C GLY A 213 -11.92 1.93 -16.88
N ASP A 214 -11.83 1.00 -15.93
CA ASP A 214 -12.70 -0.19 -15.89
C ASP A 214 -14.17 0.19 -15.61
N LEU A 215 -14.41 1.15 -14.71
CA LEU A 215 -15.75 1.65 -14.46
C LEU A 215 -16.30 2.37 -15.71
N MET A 216 -15.49 3.19 -16.38
CA MET A 216 -15.88 3.81 -17.66
C MET A 216 -16.22 2.76 -18.72
N SER A 217 -15.40 1.70 -18.84
CA SER A 217 -15.65 0.60 -19.76
C SER A 217 -17.01 -0.06 -19.50
N THR A 218 -17.36 -0.27 -18.23
CA THR A 218 -18.67 -0.83 -17.83
C THR A 218 -19.82 0.07 -18.29
N LEU A 219 -19.70 1.40 -18.16
CA LEU A 219 -20.69 2.35 -18.65
C LEU A 219 -20.81 2.33 -20.18
N VAL A 220 -19.69 2.28 -20.90
CA VAL A 220 -19.68 2.21 -22.37
C VAL A 220 -20.31 0.91 -22.86
N VAL A 221 -19.94 -0.23 -22.30
CA VAL A 221 -20.50 -1.55 -22.66
C VAL A 221 -22.00 -1.60 -22.40
N ARG A 222 -22.45 -1.05 -21.25
CA ARG A 222 -23.88 -0.95 -20.93
C ARG A 222 -24.62 -0.09 -21.95
N TYR A 223 -24.10 1.10 -22.24
CA TYR A 223 -24.70 1.99 -23.24
C TYR A 223 -24.82 1.33 -24.63
N LEU A 224 -23.78 0.64 -25.09
CA LEU A 224 -23.79 -0.07 -26.37
C LEU A 224 -24.84 -1.18 -26.38
N ARG A 225 -24.95 -1.95 -25.28
CA ARG A 225 -25.97 -3.00 -25.13
C ARG A 225 -27.39 -2.43 -25.21
N ASP A 226 -27.68 -1.41 -24.40
CA ASP A 226 -29.00 -0.76 -24.35
C ASP A 226 -29.38 -0.21 -25.74
N ARG A 227 -28.41 0.34 -26.49
CA ARG A 227 -28.61 0.80 -27.88
C ARG A 227 -28.92 -0.35 -28.85
N HIS A 228 -28.23 -1.49 -28.74
CA HIS A 228 -28.48 -2.66 -29.57
C HIS A 228 -29.87 -3.26 -29.31
N GLU A 229 -30.27 -3.36 -28.03
CA GLU A 229 -31.58 -3.86 -27.63
C GLU A 229 -32.71 -2.91 -28.09
N GLY A 230 -32.51 -1.59 -27.98
CA GLY A 230 -33.45 -0.60 -28.51
C GLY A 230 -33.60 -0.65 -30.03
N ALA A 231 -32.52 -0.93 -30.77
CA ALA A 231 -32.55 -1.06 -32.23
C ALA A 231 -33.26 -2.36 -32.69
N LEU A 232 -33.16 -3.45 -31.91
CA LEU A 232 -33.88 -4.70 -32.17
C LEU A 232 -35.37 -4.59 -31.81
N GLY A 233 -35.72 -3.83 -30.77
CA GLY A 233 -37.10 -3.53 -30.40
C GLY A 233 -37.84 -2.62 -31.39
N SER A 234 -37.14 -1.78 -32.15
CA SER A 234 -37.75 -0.89 -33.16
C SER A 234 -37.99 -1.56 -34.53
N HIS A 235 -37.56 -2.80 -34.74
CA HIS A 235 -37.74 -3.54 -36.00
C HIS A 235 -38.86 -4.59 -35.98
N ALA A 236 -39.69 -4.62 -34.94
CA ALA A 236 -40.84 -5.52 -34.83
C ALA A 236 -42.17 -4.75 -34.97
N ASP A 237 -42.46 -4.22 -36.17
CA ASP A 237 -43.84 -4.18 -36.69
C ASP A 237 -43.88 -3.96 -38.22
N PRO A 238 -44.20 -5.00 -39.01
CA PRO A 238 -44.67 -4.82 -40.37
C PRO A 238 -46.06 -5.43 -40.53
N GLN A 239 -47.10 -4.61 -40.36
CA GLN A 239 -48.45 -4.69 -40.95
C GLN A 239 -49.21 -3.42 -40.49
N SER A 240 -49.87 -2.62 -41.32
CA SER A 240 -50.76 -2.94 -42.43
C SER A 240 -50.99 -1.72 -43.34
N ALA A 241 -51.43 -2.03 -44.56
CA ALA A 241 -51.46 -1.20 -45.76
C ALA A 241 -52.54 -0.10 -45.83
N THR A 242 -52.43 0.65 -46.95
CA THR A 242 -53.45 1.43 -47.69
C THR A 242 -53.84 2.79 -47.07
N THR A 243 -53.88 3.91 -47.80
CA THR A 243 -54.55 4.12 -49.10
C THR A 243 -54.04 5.40 -49.80
N ILE A 244 -54.01 5.38 -51.13
CA ILE A 244 -53.88 6.55 -52.03
C ILE A 244 -55.18 7.39 -51.95
N PRO A 245 -55.15 8.73 -52.06
CA PRO A 245 -55.79 9.37 -53.22
C PRO A 245 -55.00 10.55 -53.85
N THR A 246 -54.79 10.39 -55.17
CA THR A 246 -55.02 11.35 -56.28
C THR A 246 -54.58 12.82 -56.21
N GLN A 247 -53.79 13.19 -57.24
CA GLN A 247 -53.53 14.55 -57.77
C GLN A 247 -54.80 15.41 -57.97
N ARG A 248 -54.65 16.74 -57.89
CA ARG A 248 -54.80 17.64 -59.07
C ARG A 248 -54.45 19.11 -58.77
N ASN A 249 -53.78 19.68 -59.77
CA ASN A 249 -53.52 21.07 -60.17
C ASN A 249 -52.69 21.97 -59.26
#